data_AF-A0A2K3IYT5-F1
#
_entry.id   AF-A0A2K3IYT5-F1
#
_cell.length_a   1.000
_cell.length_b   1.000
_cell.length_c   1.000
_cell.angle_alpha   90.00
_cell.angle_beta   90.00
_cell.angle_gamma   90.00
#
_symmetry.space_group_name_H-M   'P 1'
#
loop_
_entity.id
_entity.type
_entity.pdbx_description
1 polymer ?
#
loop_
_entity_poly.entity_id
_entity_poly.type
_entity_poly.pdbx_seq_one_letter_code
_entity_poly.pdbx_strand_id
1 'polypeptide(L)'
;MTISPENVHEIISKYMLADGLDLVLDLKKSKGCQIYDSRKNRFMLDCFSFFATSPLGVNHPELLNSQFIKKIGEVAINKPTNSDIYTIEMAEFVDSFAKH
;
A
#
# COMPACT_ATOMS: atom_id res chain seq x y z
N MET A 1 -14.63 14.48 -4.88
CA MET A 1 -15.21 14.55 -3.52
C MET A 1 -14.13 14.14 -2.52
N THR A 2 -13.94 14.91 -1.46
CA THR A 2 -12.96 14.61 -0.41
C THR A 2 -13.69 13.95 0.75
N ILE A 3 -13.31 12.73 1.10
CA ILE A 3 -13.87 11.98 2.23
C ILE A 3 -13.04 12.31 3.48
N SER A 4 -13.68 12.70 4.59
CA SER A 4 -13.00 12.84 5.87
C SER A 4 -12.74 11.47 6.50
N PRO A 5 -11.67 11.31 7.31
CA PRO A 5 -11.41 10.05 8.02
C PRO A 5 -12.62 9.54 8.80
N GLU A 6 -13.39 10.44 9.40
CA GLU A 6 -14.50 10.08 10.30
C GLU A 6 -15.66 9.39 9.57
N ASN A 7 -15.77 9.65 8.27
CA ASN A 7 -16.85 9.14 7.42
C ASN A 7 -16.44 7.85 6.68
N VAL A 8 -15.18 7.40 6.78
CA VAL A 8 -14.68 6.25 6.01
C VAL A 8 -15.48 4.97 6.31
N HIS A 9 -15.65 4.64 7.58
CA HIS A 9 -16.39 3.44 8.01
C HIS A 9 -17.87 3.50 7.61
N GLU A 10 -18.51 4.66 7.75
CA GLU A 10 -19.92 4.87 7.36
C GLU A 10 -20.12 4.73 5.83
N ILE A 11 -19.17 5.21 5.03
CA ILE A 11 -19.28 5.11 3.57
C ILE A 11 -19.07 3.67 3.12
N ILE A 12 -18.08 2.97 3.68
CA ILE A 12 -17.80 1.57 3.34
C ILE A 12 -18.98 0.68 3.74
N SER A 13 -19.57 0.89 4.91
CA SER A 13 -20.67 0.06 5.44
C SER A 13 -21.96 0.10 4.60
N LYS A 14 -22.11 1.10 3.73
CA LYS A 14 -23.23 1.20 2.78
C LYS A 14 -23.18 0.13 1.67
N TYR A 15 -22.00 -0.42 1.38
CA TYR A 15 -21.79 -1.29 0.23
C TYR A 15 -21.11 -2.63 0.58
N MET A 16 -20.51 -2.74 1.76
CA MET A 16 -19.88 -3.97 2.25
C MET A 16 -19.92 -4.04 3.78
N LEU A 17 -19.79 -5.24 4.33
CA LEU A 17 -19.62 -5.43 5.77
C LEU A 17 -18.30 -4.77 6.21
N ALA A 18 -18.36 -3.79 7.10
CA ALA A 18 -17.22 -3.03 7.60
C ALA A 18 -16.78 -3.54 8.98
N ASP A 19 -16.33 -4.79 9.06
CA ASP A 19 -15.93 -5.48 10.30
C ASP A 19 -14.40 -5.45 10.57
N GLY A 20 -13.67 -4.63 9.81
CA GLY A 20 -12.24 -4.42 9.99
C GLY A 20 -11.88 -3.66 11.28
N LEU A 21 -10.59 -3.33 11.40
CA LEU A 21 -10.07 -2.57 12.55
C LEU A 21 -10.73 -1.18 12.65
N ASP A 22 -11.01 -0.74 13.88
CA ASP A 22 -11.51 0.61 14.20
C ASP A 22 -10.39 1.68 14.09
N LEU A 23 -9.88 1.83 12.86
CA LEU A 23 -8.72 2.61 12.42
C LEU A 23 -9.01 3.20 11.03
N VAL A 24 -8.46 4.38 10.74
CA VAL A 24 -8.32 4.88 9.37
C VAL A 24 -6.85 5.19 9.09
N LEU A 25 -6.20 4.34 8.29
CA LEU A 25 -4.76 4.44 8.01
C LEU A 25 -4.41 5.68 7.17
N ASP A 26 -3.51 6.52 7.68
CA ASP A 26 -2.89 7.59 6.89
C ASP A 26 -1.66 7.05 6.14
N LEU A 27 -1.80 6.87 4.83
CA LEU A 27 -0.72 6.38 3.97
C LEU A 27 0.45 7.36 3.83
N LYS A 28 0.30 8.66 4.13
CA LYS A 28 1.38 9.64 4.02
C LYS A 28 2.17 9.77 5.32
N LYS A 29 1.49 9.74 6.47
CA LYS A 29 2.12 9.88 7.79
C LYS A 29 2.74 8.58 8.30
N SER A 30 2.19 7.43 7.93
CA SER A 30 2.69 6.12 8.38
C SER A 30 4.10 5.85 7.81
N LYS A 31 4.98 5.25 8.61
CA LYS A 31 6.35 4.94 8.19
C LYS A 31 6.95 3.79 9.01
N GLY A 32 7.57 2.83 8.32
CA GLY A 32 8.17 1.65 8.95
C GLY A 32 7.12 0.84 9.72
N CYS A 33 7.43 0.53 10.98
CA CYS A 33 6.53 -0.15 11.92
C CYS A 33 5.60 0.81 12.69
N GLN A 34 5.42 2.05 12.24
CA GLN A 34 4.50 3.00 12.86
C GLN A 34 3.41 3.40 11.87
N ILE A 35 2.17 3.10 12.21
CA ILE A 35 0.99 3.50 11.44
C ILE A 35 0.28 4.65 12.13
N TYR A 36 -0.26 5.58 11.36
CA TYR A 36 -1.02 6.72 11.89
C TYR A 36 -2.52 6.50 11.67
N ASP A 37 -3.28 6.56 12.77
CA ASP A 37 -4.72 6.56 12.76
C ASP A 37 -5.25 7.97 12.57
N SER A 38 -5.75 8.28 11.37
CA SER A 38 -6.36 9.58 11.06
C SER A 38 -7.68 9.84 11.78
N ARG A 39 -8.36 8.80 12.25
CA ARG A 39 -9.63 8.95 12.98
C ARG A 39 -9.42 9.35 14.44
N LYS A 40 -8.34 8.86 15.05
CA LYS A 40 -7.98 9.16 16.45
C LYS A 40 -6.76 10.07 16.61
N ASN A 41 -6.19 10.52 15.49
CA ASN A 41 -5.01 11.38 15.42
C ASN A 41 -3.82 10.89 16.27
N ARG A 42 -3.46 9.61 16.13
CA ARG A 42 -2.38 8.99 16.91
C ARG A 42 -1.52 8.03 16.09
N PHE A 43 -0.25 7.92 16.49
CA PHE A 43 0.62 6.83 16.02
C PHE A 43 0.36 5.55 16.82
N MET A 44 0.49 4.42 16.14
CA MET A 44 0.39 3.08 16.71
C MET A 44 1.59 2.26 16.25
N LEU A 45 2.18 1.48 17.15
CA LEU A 45 3.17 0.46 16.79
C LEU A 45 2.46 -0.66 16.02
N ASP A 46 2.95 -0.96 14.83
CA ASP A 46 2.45 -2.02 13.97
C ASP A 46 3.20 -3.33 14.26
N CYS A 47 2.55 -4.20 15.01
CA CYS A 47 2.96 -5.61 15.21
C CYS A 47 2.08 -6.57 14.40
N PHE A 48 1.39 -6.07 13.37
CA PHE A 48 0.42 -6.81 12.57
C PHE A 48 0.85 -6.93 11.10
N SER A 49 1.47 -5.88 10.56
CA SER A 49 2.11 -5.86 9.23
C SER A 49 1.19 -6.31 8.09
N PHE A 50 -0.08 -5.93 8.20
CA PHE A 50 -1.16 -6.29 7.27
C PHE A 50 -1.26 -7.81 7.05
N PHE A 51 -1.44 -8.56 8.14
CA PHE A 51 -1.37 -10.03 8.14
C PHE A 51 -0.01 -10.55 7.64
N ALA A 52 1.07 -9.93 8.11
CA ALA A 52 2.45 -10.26 7.74
C ALA A 52 2.79 -10.18 6.23
N THR A 53 1.99 -9.46 5.43
CA THR A 53 2.23 -9.30 3.98
C THR A 53 3.12 -8.12 3.61
N SER A 54 3.46 -7.25 4.58
CA SER A 54 4.31 -6.08 4.35
C SER A 54 5.68 -6.24 5.03
N PRO A 55 6.65 -6.92 4.39
CA PRO A 55 7.94 -7.24 5.00
C PRO A 55 8.81 -6.01 5.31
N LEU A 56 8.56 -4.87 4.65
CA LEU A 56 9.33 -3.64 4.80
C LEU A 56 8.59 -2.54 5.59
N GLY A 57 7.39 -2.84 6.10
CA GLY A 57 6.49 -1.84 6.68
C GLY A 57 5.98 -0.80 5.68
N VAL A 58 5.41 0.29 6.18
CA VAL A 58 4.83 1.34 5.33
C VAL A 58 5.90 2.33 4.88
N ASN A 59 5.87 2.77 3.61
CA ASN A 59 6.72 3.86 3.10
C ASN A 59 8.24 3.63 3.31
N HIS A 60 8.74 2.44 2.96
CA HIS A 60 10.17 2.13 3.01
C HIS A 60 10.98 3.16 2.18
N PRO A 61 12.10 3.71 2.69
CA PRO A 61 12.86 4.78 2.01
C PRO A 61 13.30 4.44 0.57
N GLU A 62 13.70 3.20 0.32
CA GLU A 62 14.09 2.72 -1.02
C GLU A 62 12.91 2.61 -2.00
N LEU A 63 11.67 2.63 -1.51
CA LEU A 63 10.45 2.65 -2.33
C LEU A 63 9.85 4.07 -2.41
N LEU A 64 10.06 4.90 -1.37
CA LEU A 64 9.56 6.27 -1.30
C LEU A 64 10.60 7.29 -1.76
N ASN A 65 11.13 7.10 -2.96
CA ASN A 65 11.98 8.08 -3.65
C ASN A 65 11.41 8.42 -5.03
N SER A 66 11.77 9.58 -5.56
CA SER A 66 11.21 10.10 -6.82
C SER A 66 11.46 9.19 -8.02
N GLN A 67 12.62 8.53 -8.06
CA GLN A 67 12.98 7.61 -9.14
C GLN A 67 12.09 6.36 -9.11
N PHE A 68 11.97 5.71 -7.96
CA PHE A 68 11.15 4.51 -7.81
C PHE A 68 9.66 4.82 -8.05
N ILE A 69 9.15 5.90 -7.44
CA ILE A 69 7.76 6.35 -7.60
C ILE A 69 7.45 6.62 -9.09
N LYS A 70 8.37 7.26 -9.81
CA LYS A 70 8.20 7.50 -11.25
C LYS A 70 8.12 6.18 -12.03
N LYS A 71 9.08 5.26 -11.84
CA LYS A 71 9.10 3.97 -12.54
C LYS A 71 7.82 3.18 -12.28
N ILE A 72 7.45 2.99 -11.01
CA ILE A 72 6.26 2.20 -10.67
C ILE A 72 4.97 2.91 -11.11
N GLY A 73 4.94 4.25 -11.09
CA GLY A 73 3.82 5.05 -11.57
C GLY A 73 3.59 4.89 -13.08
N GLU A 74 4.65 4.85 -13.89
CA GLU A 74 4.57 4.60 -15.33
C GLU A 74 4.05 3.18 -15.63
N VAL A 75 4.53 2.16 -14.89
CA VAL A 75 4.08 0.77 -15.03
C VAL A 75 2.61 0.61 -14.62
N ALA A 76 2.20 1.23 -13.52
CA ALA A 76 0.87 1.08 -12.92
C ALA A 76 -0.29 1.63 -13.78
N ILE A 77 0.00 2.43 -14.81
CA ILE A 77 -1.02 2.93 -15.75
C ILE A 77 -1.63 1.78 -16.57
N ASN A 78 -0.87 0.70 -16.79
CA ASN A 78 -1.27 -0.41 -17.65
C ASN A 78 -1.39 -1.72 -16.87
N LYS A 79 -2.17 -2.66 -17.41
CA LYS A 79 -2.33 -4.01 -16.84
C LYS A 79 -2.26 -5.07 -17.94
N PRO A 80 -1.07 -5.33 -18.51
CA PRO A 80 -0.89 -6.34 -19.55
C PRO A 80 -1.17 -7.74 -19.01
N THR A 81 -1.65 -8.61 -19.89
CA THR A 81 -1.82 -10.04 -19.62
C THR A 81 -0.46 -10.73 -19.74
N ASN A 82 0.31 -10.73 -18.65
CA ASN A 82 1.68 -11.26 -18.60
C ASN A 82 1.82 -12.76 -18.93
N SER A 83 0.73 -13.52 -19.00
CA SER A 83 0.75 -14.89 -19.54
C SER A 83 1.07 -14.93 -21.03
N ASP A 84 0.69 -13.88 -21.77
CA ASP A 84 0.74 -13.85 -23.23
C ASP A 84 1.61 -12.70 -23.78
N ILE A 85 1.74 -11.60 -23.02
CA ILE A 85 2.49 -10.40 -23.43
C ILE A 85 3.58 -10.11 -22.39
N TYR A 86 4.84 -10.34 -22.77
CA TYR A 86 5.98 -10.11 -21.87
C TYR A 86 6.46 -8.65 -21.92
N THR A 87 6.99 -8.17 -20.78
CA THR A 87 7.59 -6.84 -20.65
C THR A 87 8.99 -6.93 -20.05
N ILE A 88 9.76 -5.84 -20.18
CA ILE A 88 11.09 -5.73 -19.56
C ILE A 88 10.97 -5.84 -18.04
N GLU A 89 9.95 -5.22 -17.44
CA GLU A 89 9.72 -5.22 -16.00
C GLU A 89 9.39 -6.61 -15.46
N MET A 90 8.62 -7.42 -16.20
CA MET A 90 8.38 -8.82 -15.84
C MET A 90 9.69 -9.61 -15.85
N ALA A 91 10.54 -9.42 -16.87
CA ALA A 91 11.82 -10.11 -16.95
C ALA A 91 12.77 -9.71 -15.79
N GLU A 92 12.88 -8.41 -15.49
CA GLU A 92 13.67 -7.89 -14.36
C GLU A 92 13.21 -8.47 -13.01
N PHE A 93 11.88 -8.56 -12.81
CA PHE A 93 11.30 -9.15 -11.60
C PHE A 93 11.63 -10.64 -11.47
N VAL A 94 11.39 -11.43 -12.53
CA VAL A 94 11.64 -12.89 -12.50
C VAL A 94 13.11 -13.19 -12.27
N ASP A 95 14.02 -12.47 -12.95
CA ASP A 95 15.46 -12.64 -12.76
C ASP A 95 15.91 -12.31 -11.34
N SER A 96 15.39 -11.23 -10.75
CA SER A 96 15.68 -10.85 -9.36
C SER A 96 15.12 -11.87 -8.36
N PHE A 97 13.87 -12.31 -8.56
CA PHE A 97 13.18 -13.27 -7.68
C PHE A 97 13.85 -14.65 -7.69
N ALA A 98 14.37 -15.08 -8.85
CA ALA A 98 15.06 -16.38 -8.95
C ALA A 98 16.45 -16.38 -8.29
N LYS A 99 17.06 -15.21 -8.07
CA LYS A 99 18.44 -15.06 -7.57
C LYS A 99 18.53 -14.77 -6.07
N HIS A 100 17.46 -14.27 -5.45
CA HIS A 100 17.46 -13.76 -4.08
C HIS A 100 16.31 -14.36 -3.27
#